data_AF-A0AAU3EG12-F1
#
_entry.id   AF-A0AAU3EG12-F1
#
_cell.length_a   1.000
_cell.length_b   1.000
_cell.length_c   1.000
_cell.angle_alpha   90.00
_cell.angle_beta   90.00
_cell.angle_gamma   90.00
#
_symmetry.space_group_name_H-M   'P 1'
#
loop_
_entity.id
_entity.type
_entity.pdbx_description
1 polymer ?
#
loop_
_entity_poly.entity_id
_entity_poly.type
_entity_poly.pdbx_seq_one_letter_code
_entity_poly.pdbx_strand_id
1 'polypeptide(L)'
;MDEHAWTTVSQLHAWLADSASRPPHEETLFRILKLSEEVGEVAQAVIGATGQNPRKGTSHSWQDVEAELCDVIVTAMVALRTLTPDAAEVFAGHLARVANRSLSRPDPAGE
;
A
#
# COMPACT_ATOMS: atom_id res chain seq x y z
N MET A 1 5.98 12.15 3.05
CA MET A 1 6.09 11.20 1.93
C MET A 1 6.71 11.97 0.78
N ASP A 2 7.68 11.38 0.11
CA ASP A 2 8.50 12.07 -0.91
C ASP A 2 7.63 12.58 -2.07
N GLU A 3 7.85 13.83 -2.50
CA GLU A 3 7.23 14.42 -3.69
C GLU A 3 7.57 13.61 -4.95
N HIS A 4 8.75 12.99 -4.96
CA HIS A 4 9.16 12.08 -6.02
C HIS A 4 8.24 10.83 -6.10
N ALA A 5 7.83 10.27 -4.96
CA ALA A 5 6.99 9.08 -4.92
C ALA A 5 5.60 9.34 -5.54
N TRP A 6 4.96 10.46 -5.21
CA TRP A 6 3.65 10.81 -5.78
C TRP A 6 3.72 11.19 -7.26
N THR A 7 4.85 11.76 -7.70
CA THR A 7 5.11 11.99 -9.12
C THR A 7 5.16 10.65 -9.89
N THR A 8 5.93 9.69 -9.39
CA THR A 8 6.01 8.34 -9.97
C THR A 8 4.66 7.62 -9.95
N VAL A 9 3.92 7.67 -8.84
CA VAL A 9 2.57 7.09 -8.76
C VAL A 9 1.61 7.72 -9.77
N SER A 10 1.70 9.03 -10.00
CA SER A 10 0.88 9.71 -11.01
C SER A 10 1.21 9.24 -12.43
N GLN A 11 2.49 8.97 -12.72
CA GLN A 11 2.93 8.39 -13.99
C GLN A 11 2.43 6.95 -14.16
N LEU A 12 2.53 6.12 -13.11
CA LEU A 12 2.00 4.75 -13.12
C LEU A 12 0.48 4.74 -13.34
N HIS A 13 -0.24 5.64 -12.66
CA HIS A 13 -1.68 5.80 -12.86
C HIS A 13 -2.03 6.17 -14.31
N ALA A 14 -1.29 7.11 -14.91
CA ALA A 14 -1.50 7.51 -16.30
C ALA A 14 -1.22 6.36 -17.27
N TRP A 15 -0.11 5.64 -17.09
CA TRP A 15 0.24 4.47 -17.89
C TRP A 15 -0.83 3.36 -17.81
N LEU A 16 -1.38 3.10 -16.62
CA LEU A 16 -2.49 2.15 -16.45
C LEU A 16 -3.78 2.62 -17.12
N ALA A 17 -4.06 3.93 -17.09
CA ALA A 17 -5.23 4.49 -17.76
C ALA A 17 -5.12 4.39 -19.29
N ASP A 18 -3.92 4.62 -19.85
CA ASP A 18 -3.66 4.49 -21.29
C ASP A 18 -3.75 3.03 -21.77
N SER A 19 -3.46 2.08 -20.87
CA SER A 19 -3.52 0.64 -21.13
C SER A 19 -4.91 0.04 -20.85
N ALA A 20 -5.85 0.83 -20.35
CA ALA A 20 -7.17 0.36 -19.95
C ALA A 20 -8.02 -0.04 -21.17
N SER A 21 -8.65 -1.21 -21.09
CA SER A 21 -9.60 -1.70 -22.09
C SER A 21 -11.05 -1.72 -21.57
N ARG A 22 -11.25 -1.37 -20.30
CA ARG A 22 -12.56 -1.40 -19.62
C ARG A 22 -13.11 0.00 -19.35
N PRO A 23 -14.42 0.13 -19.10
CA PRO A 23 -15.02 1.38 -18.64
C PRO A 23 -14.36 1.92 -17.34
N PRO A 24 -14.28 3.25 -17.15
CA PRO A 24 -13.58 3.85 -16.00
C PRO A 24 -14.04 3.37 -14.62
N HIS A 25 -15.34 3.09 -14.47
CA HIS A 25 -15.90 2.60 -13.20
C HIS A 25 -15.41 1.19 -12.87
N GLU A 26 -15.28 0.31 -13.88
CA GLU A 26 -14.74 -1.04 -13.69
C GLU A 26 -13.26 -0.97 -13.34
N GLU A 27 -12.47 -0.18 -14.08
CA GLU A 27 -11.04 0.03 -13.80
C GLU A 27 -10.80 0.47 -12.35
N THR A 28 -11.65 1.36 -11.84
CA THR A 28 -11.60 1.79 -10.43
C THR A 28 -11.81 0.62 -9.48
N LEU A 29 -12.84 -0.21 -9.73
CA LEU A 29 -13.10 -1.40 -8.92
C LEU A 29 -11.94 -2.41 -9.00
N PHE A 30 -11.39 -2.66 -10.18
CA PHE A 30 -10.25 -3.56 -10.36
C PHE A 30 -9.00 -3.10 -9.60
N ARG A 31 -8.70 -1.79 -9.64
CA ARG A 31 -7.57 -1.22 -8.88
C ARG A 31 -7.76 -1.36 -7.36
N ILE A 32 -8.99 -1.27 -6.86
CA ILE A 32 -9.30 -1.54 -5.46
C ILE A 32 -9.17 -3.04 -5.15
N LEU A 33 -9.66 -3.92 -6.02
CA LEU A 33 -9.59 -5.37 -5.83
C LEU A 33 -8.16 -5.91 -5.83
N LYS A 34 -7.26 -5.30 -6.60
CA LYS A 34 -5.83 -5.66 -6.66
C LYS A 34 -5.17 -5.65 -5.27
N LEU A 35 -5.62 -4.78 -4.35
CA LEU A 35 -5.14 -4.78 -2.95
C LEU A 35 -5.30 -6.14 -2.26
N SER A 36 -6.35 -6.90 -2.57
CA SER A 36 -6.56 -8.21 -1.94
C SER A 36 -5.57 -9.26 -2.44
N GLU A 37 -5.09 -9.10 -3.67
CA GLU A 37 -4.04 -9.95 -4.25
C GLU A 37 -2.71 -9.68 -3.55
N GLU A 38 -2.28 -8.42 -3.49
CA GLU A 38 -1.01 -8.01 -2.85
C GLU A 38 -0.97 -8.39 -1.35
N VAL A 39 -2.08 -8.22 -0.63
CA VAL A 39 -2.17 -8.66 0.77
C VAL A 39 -2.06 -10.20 0.89
N GLY A 40 -2.58 -10.93 -0.09
CA GLY A 40 -2.40 -12.38 -0.18
C GLY A 40 -0.94 -12.78 -0.40
N GLU A 41 -0.21 -12.03 -1.22
CA GLU A 41 1.22 -12.23 -1.49
C GLU A 41 2.07 -11.94 -0.25
N VAL A 42 1.79 -10.85 0.49
CA VAL A 42 2.39 -10.60 1.82
C VAL A 42 2.15 -11.79 2.76
N ALA A 43 0.93 -12.31 2.83
CA ALA A 43 0.61 -13.45 3.68
C ALA A 43 1.40 -14.71 3.26
N GLN A 44 1.52 -14.95 1.95
CA GLN A 44 2.32 -16.04 1.41
C GLN A 44 3.81 -15.88 1.77
N ALA A 45 4.38 -14.69 1.62
CA ALA A 45 5.76 -14.40 1.97
C ALA A 45 6.02 -14.60 3.46
N VAL A 46 5.11 -14.15 4.35
CA VAL A 46 5.23 -14.36 5.80
C VAL A 46 5.20 -15.86 6.15
N ILE A 47 4.27 -16.63 5.58
CA ILE A 47 4.19 -18.09 5.79
C ILE A 47 5.50 -18.75 5.31
N GLY A 48 6.03 -18.29 4.18
CA GLY A 48 7.31 -18.74 3.63
C GLY A 48 8.51 -18.39 4.51
N ALA A 49 8.57 -17.18 5.06
CA ALA A 49 9.67 -16.68 5.89
C ALA A 49 9.70 -17.31 7.29
N THR A 50 8.54 -17.61 7.84
CA THR A 50 8.38 -18.23 9.16
C THR A 50 8.45 -19.76 9.12
N GLY A 51 8.46 -20.35 7.91
CA GLY A 51 8.50 -21.80 7.74
C GLY A 51 7.24 -22.52 8.23
N GLN A 52 6.10 -21.81 8.35
CA GLN A 52 4.85 -22.39 8.85
C GLN A 52 4.27 -23.47 7.93
N ASN A 53 4.75 -23.61 6.69
CA ASN A 53 4.35 -24.69 5.80
C ASN A 53 5.23 -25.95 6.01
N PRO A 54 4.71 -27.00 6.67
CA PRO A 54 5.51 -28.18 7.02
C PRO A 54 6.00 -28.97 5.80
N ARG A 55 5.39 -28.74 4.62
CA ARG A 55 5.77 -29.42 3.36
C ARG A 55 6.87 -28.71 2.58
N LYS A 56 7.16 -27.44 2.88
CA LYS A 56 8.08 -26.61 2.09
C LYS A 56 9.22 -25.98 2.91
N GLY A 57 9.17 -26.00 4.24
CA GLY A 57 10.17 -25.33 5.07
C GLY A 57 10.18 -23.81 4.84
N THR A 58 11.32 -23.15 5.10
CA THR A 58 11.49 -21.72 4.79
C THR A 58 11.68 -21.52 3.29
N SER A 59 10.67 -20.96 2.62
CA SER A 59 10.68 -20.73 1.17
C SER A 59 10.89 -19.26 0.77
N HIS A 60 10.73 -18.34 1.73
CA HIS A 60 10.92 -16.90 1.54
C HIS A 60 11.81 -16.38 2.66
N SER A 61 12.27 -15.15 2.49
CA SER A 61 13.01 -14.35 3.46
C SER A 61 12.13 -13.22 3.99
N TRP A 62 12.58 -12.54 5.05
CA TRP A 62 11.90 -11.33 5.52
C TRP A 62 12.06 -10.16 4.53
N GLN A 63 13.10 -10.17 3.70
CA GLN A 63 13.26 -9.22 2.60
C GLN A 63 12.15 -9.39 1.55
N ASP A 64 11.70 -10.62 1.30
CA ASP A 64 10.56 -10.85 0.41
C ASP A 64 9.29 -10.22 1.01
N VAL A 65 9.07 -10.36 2.34
CA VAL A 65 7.95 -9.69 3.02
C VAL A 65 8.03 -8.16 2.90
N GLU A 66 9.22 -7.58 3.00
CA GLU A 66 9.41 -6.14 2.79
C GLU A 66 9.04 -5.71 1.37
N ALA A 67 9.39 -6.52 0.36
CA ALA A 67 9.04 -6.27 -1.04
C ALA A 67 7.51 -6.31 -1.25
N GLU A 68 6.85 -7.36 -0.78
CA GLU A 68 5.39 -7.49 -0.93
C GLU A 68 4.65 -6.37 -0.19
N LEU A 69 5.16 -5.90 0.96
CA LEU A 69 4.60 -4.73 1.65
C LEU A 69 4.75 -3.45 0.82
N CYS A 70 5.85 -3.29 0.08
CA CYS A 70 6.00 -2.18 -0.85
C CYS A 70 4.99 -2.25 -1.97
N ASP A 71 4.70 -3.44 -2.50
CA ASP A 71 3.70 -3.63 -3.57
C ASP A 71 2.28 -3.31 -3.10
N VAL A 72 1.93 -3.67 -1.85
CA VAL A 72 0.68 -3.20 -1.21
C VAL A 72 0.63 -1.68 -1.12
N ILE A 73 1.71 -1.02 -0.68
CA ILE A 73 1.77 0.44 -0.55
C ILE A 73 1.59 1.12 -1.92
N VAL A 74 2.35 0.68 -2.94
CA VAL A 74 2.27 1.23 -4.29
C VAL A 74 0.87 1.04 -4.87
N THR A 75 0.30 -0.16 -4.72
CA THR A 75 -1.07 -0.47 -5.18
C THR A 75 -2.11 0.41 -4.49
N ALA A 76 -1.99 0.63 -3.18
CA ALA A 76 -2.88 1.53 -2.44
C ALA A 76 -2.74 2.99 -2.88
N MET A 77 -1.53 3.46 -3.15
CA MET A 77 -1.30 4.82 -3.64
C MET A 77 -1.90 5.02 -5.04
N VAL A 78 -1.74 4.05 -5.95
CA VAL A 78 -2.36 4.07 -7.29
C VAL A 78 -3.89 4.04 -7.20
N ALA A 79 -4.45 3.18 -6.33
CA ALA A 79 -5.89 3.13 -6.09
C ALA A 79 -6.42 4.47 -5.56
N LEU A 80 -5.73 5.09 -4.59
CA LEU A 80 -6.11 6.41 -4.10
C LEU A 80 -6.02 7.49 -5.18
N ARG A 81 -4.97 7.47 -6.00
CA ARG A 81 -4.81 8.38 -7.15
C ARG A 81 -5.91 8.22 -8.20
N THR A 82 -6.46 7.01 -8.33
CA THR A 82 -7.61 6.75 -9.21
C THR A 82 -8.88 7.41 -8.69
N LEU A 83 -9.08 7.41 -7.37
CA LEU A 83 -10.27 7.98 -6.73
C LEU A 83 -10.23 9.50 -6.65
N THR A 84 -9.05 10.10 -6.58
CA THR A 84 -8.91 11.55 -6.45
C THR A 84 -7.60 12.08 -7.05
N PRO A 85 -7.65 13.23 -7.74
CA PRO A 85 -6.45 13.92 -8.18
C PRO A 85 -5.65 14.55 -7.01
N ASP A 86 -6.20 14.64 -5.81
CA ASP A 86 -5.56 15.24 -4.63
C ASP A 86 -5.03 14.16 -3.67
N ALA A 87 -4.64 13.00 -4.21
CA ALA A 87 -4.27 11.82 -3.44
C ALA A 87 -3.12 12.06 -2.45
N ALA A 88 -2.14 12.88 -2.83
CA ALA A 88 -1.00 13.21 -1.98
C ALA A 88 -1.45 13.99 -0.73
N GLU A 89 -2.27 15.01 -0.91
CA GLU A 89 -2.83 15.85 0.14
C GLU A 89 -3.78 15.05 1.04
N VAL A 90 -4.64 14.21 0.44
CA VAL A 90 -5.56 13.34 1.17
C VAL A 90 -4.79 12.36 2.06
N PHE A 91 -3.76 11.72 1.53
CA PHE A 91 -2.91 10.81 2.30
C PHE A 91 -2.17 11.55 3.42
N ALA A 92 -1.51 12.67 3.11
CA ALA A 92 -0.77 13.46 4.08
C ALA A 92 -1.67 13.94 5.23
N GLY A 93 -2.86 14.45 4.91
CA GLY A 93 -3.84 14.87 5.90
C GLY A 93 -4.35 13.71 6.74
N HIS A 94 -4.58 12.53 6.15
CA HIS A 94 -4.97 11.34 6.90
C HIS A 94 -3.87 10.88 7.86
N LEU A 95 -2.63 10.81 7.37
CA LEU A 95 -1.46 10.40 8.16
C LEU A 95 -1.24 11.36 9.34
N ALA A 96 -1.34 12.68 9.12
CA ALA A 96 -1.22 13.68 10.18
C ALA A 96 -2.30 13.50 11.26
N ARG A 97 -3.55 13.23 10.87
CA ARG A 97 -4.64 12.95 11.82
C ARG A 97 -4.36 11.69 12.66
N VAL A 98 -3.89 10.62 12.03
CA VAL A 98 -3.52 9.37 12.72
C VAL A 98 -2.36 9.63 13.70
N ALA A 99 -1.32 10.33 13.25
CA ALA A 99 -0.16 10.68 14.08
C ALA A 99 -0.58 11.52 15.29
N ASN A 100 -1.36 12.59 15.08
CA ASN A 100 -1.84 13.44 16.16
C ASN A 100 -2.65 12.64 17.19
N ARG A 101 -3.51 11.72 16.75
CA ARG A 101 -4.30 10.87 17.65
C ARG A 101 -3.45 9.87 18.44
N SER A 102 -2.46 9.25 17.80
CA SER A 102 -1.70 8.14 18.39
C SER A 102 -0.47 8.58 19.18
N LEU A 103 0.16 9.69 18.79
CA LEU A 103 1.43 10.16 19.35
C LEU A 103 1.27 11.32 20.34
N SER A 104 0.12 12.00 20.37
CA SER A 104 -0.17 13.03 21.38
C SER A 104 -0.66 12.38 22.67
N ARG A 105 0.24 11.79 23.45
CA ARG A 105 0.03 11.54 24.87
C ARG A 105 0.79 12.61 25.66
N PRO A 106 0.17 13.33 26.61
CA PRO A 106 0.93 14.17 27.54
C PRO A 106 1.79 13.26 28.41
N ASP A 107 3.05 13.65 28.66
CA ASP A 107 3.88 13.04 29.69
C ASP A 107 3.07 12.87 30.98
N PRO A 108 3.04 11.70 31.62
CA PRO A 108 2.58 11.64 32.99
C PRO A 108 3.55 12.51 33.79
N ALA A 109 3.00 13.57 34.39
CA ALA A 109 3.73 14.59 35.13
C ALA A 109 4.82 13.97 36.03
N GLY A 110 5.97 14.64 36.06
CA GLY A 110 7.00 14.37 37.05
C GLY A 110 6.40 14.42 38.46
N GLU A 111 6.63 13.36 39.21
CA GLU A 111 6.70 13.33 40.67
C GLU A 111 8.15 13.02 41.07
#